data_AF-A0AAV8EHA1-F1
#
_entry.id   AF-A0AAV8EHA1-F1
#
_cell.length_a   1.000
_cell.length_b   1.000
_cell.length_c   1.000
_cell.angle_alpha   90.00
_cell.angle_beta   90.00
_cell.angle_gamma   90.00
#
_symmetry.space_group_name_H-M   'P 1'
#
loop_
_entity.id
_entity.type
_entity.pdbx_description
1 polymer ?
#
loop_
_entity_poly.entity_id
_entity_poly.type
_entity_poly.pdbx_seq_one_letter_code
_entity_poly.pdbx_strand_id
1 'polypeptide(L)'
;MAPTIGGEIERVDGRDLTYEEFVERYMKPNLPVVLTGLTDTWRSRTDWVDNSDPTRPNLSFFSSLCSSSVVQVADCNKKEYSEQKRVEMTVADFVRSWVEDSSNQPESCRYLKDWHFVKEFPNYCAYSTPTFFMDDWLNIYLDSHALHRDTDICPHQNEANCADYRFVYMGPKGTWTPLHADVFRSYSWSANVCGKKHWLLLPPSQSHLLLHRCMSWRRRCCVCRDLKLRLLLLVFVENGSSGQAFSCECLNF
;
A
#
# COMPACT_ATOMS: atom_id res chain seq x y z
N MET A 1 15.82 13.29 -20.55
CA MET A 1 16.81 13.11 -19.48
C MET A 1 16.50 11.81 -18.77
N ALA A 2 17.51 11.01 -18.43
CA ALA A 2 17.34 9.88 -17.53
C ALA A 2 17.09 10.42 -16.11
N PRO A 3 16.26 9.77 -15.28
CA PRO A 3 16.08 10.15 -13.90
C PRO A 3 17.41 10.03 -13.15
N THR A 4 17.74 11.01 -12.30
CA THR A 4 18.89 10.90 -11.41
C THR A 4 18.48 10.00 -10.25
N ILE A 5 19.09 8.82 -10.16
CA ILE A 5 18.93 7.89 -9.04
C ILE A 5 19.91 8.32 -7.95
N GLY A 6 19.40 8.71 -6.78
CA GLY A 6 20.23 9.09 -5.65
C GLY A 6 19.41 9.61 -4.47
N GLY A 7 19.96 9.46 -3.27
CA GLY A 7 19.36 9.87 -2.00
C GLY A 7 19.20 8.69 -1.05
N GLU A 8 19.81 8.76 0.14
CA GLU A 8 19.50 7.86 1.24
C GLU A 8 18.28 8.40 1.98
N ILE A 9 17.38 7.51 2.42
CA ILE A 9 16.32 7.89 3.35
C ILE A 9 16.72 7.58 4.76
N GLU A 10 16.55 8.61 5.59
CA GLU A 10 16.79 8.52 7.01
C GLU A 10 15.92 7.44 7.64
N ARG A 11 16.54 6.63 8.50
CA ARG A 11 15.88 5.63 9.32
C ARG A 11 16.01 6.03 10.78
N VAL A 12 14.89 6.14 11.45
CA VAL A 12 14.81 6.61 12.85
C VAL A 12 13.92 5.68 13.66
N ASP A 13 14.28 5.43 14.91
CA ASP A 13 13.38 4.76 15.84
C ASP A 13 12.22 5.70 16.19
N GLY A 14 11.00 5.32 15.85
CA GLY A 14 9.82 6.14 16.09
C GLY A 14 9.52 6.32 17.58
N ARG A 15 10.12 5.51 18.46
CA ARG A 15 10.00 5.67 19.92
C ARG A 15 10.87 6.79 20.46
N ASP A 16 11.94 7.14 19.74
CA ASP A 16 12.89 8.20 20.08
C ASP A 16 12.55 9.53 19.38
N LEU A 17 11.41 9.60 18.69
CA LEU A 17 10.97 10.77 17.92
C LEU A 17 9.68 11.34 18.51
N THR A 18 9.69 12.63 18.84
CA THR A 18 8.47 13.36 19.23
C THR A 18 7.61 13.73 18.02
N TYR A 19 6.32 14.04 18.24
CA TYR A 19 5.44 14.47 17.15
C TYR A 19 5.93 15.78 16.51
N GLU A 20 6.38 16.74 17.32
CA GLU A 20 6.90 18.02 16.88
C GLU A 20 8.15 17.85 16.00
N GLU A 21 9.10 17.01 16.43
CA GLU A 21 10.29 16.70 15.63
C GLU A 21 9.92 16.01 14.33
N PHE A 22 8.97 15.06 14.36
CA PHE A 22 8.48 14.41 13.16
C PHE A 22 7.89 15.43 12.17
N VAL A 23 7.10 16.38 12.67
CA VAL A 23 6.48 17.42 11.86
C VAL A 23 7.52 18.36 11.24
N GLU A 24 8.45 18.88 12.04
CA GLU A 24 9.47 19.82 11.55
C GLU A 24 10.48 19.17 10.59
N ARG A 25 10.90 17.93 10.88
CA ARG A 25 11.97 17.26 10.13
C ARG A 25 11.46 16.58 8.86
N TYR A 26 10.22 16.08 8.86
CA TYR A 26 9.72 15.24 7.77
C TYR A 26 8.43 15.77 7.16
N MET A 27 7.38 16.00 7.96
CA MET A 27 6.06 16.36 7.41
C MET A 27 6.06 17.72 6.71
N LYS A 28 6.55 18.78 7.37
CA LYS A 28 6.62 20.13 6.80
C LYS A 28 7.52 20.24 5.57
N PRO A 29 8.78 19.74 5.58
CA PRO A 29 9.63 19.78 4.40
C PRO A 29 9.27 18.71 3.36
N ASN A 30 8.31 17.83 3.69
CA ASN A 30 7.79 16.79 2.81
C ASN A 30 8.86 15.74 2.45
N LEU A 31 9.63 15.36 3.46
CA LEU A 31 10.73 14.42 3.33
C LEU A 31 10.30 13.04 3.81
N PRO A 32 10.43 12.01 2.96
CA PRO A 32 10.12 10.65 3.31
C PRO A 32 11.11 10.09 4.36
N VAL A 33 10.62 9.24 5.25
CA VAL A 33 11.38 8.67 6.39
C VAL A 33 10.98 7.21 6.65
N VAL A 34 11.93 6.40 7.13
CA VAL A 34 11.65 5.05 7.66
C VAL A 34 11.63 5.12 9.18
N LEU A 35 10.47 4.88 9.78
CA LEU A 35 10.29 4.73 11.23
C LEU A 35 10.39 3.26 11.65
N THR A 36 11.04 2.99 12.77
CA THR A 36 11.09 1.65 13.39
C THR A 36 10.42 1.64 14.77
N GLY A 37 10.17 0.47 15.35
CA GLY A 37 9.70 0.34 16.74
C GLY A 37 8.23 0.70 17.01
N LEU A 38 7.44 1.06 15.98
CA LEU A 38 6.04 1.47 16.15
C LEU A 38 5.02 0.33 15.97
N THR A 39 5.44 -0.84 15.47
CA THR A 39 4.54 -1.97 15.17
C THR A 39 4.69 -3.14 16.15
N ASP A 40 5.60 -3.04 17.13
CA ASP A 40 5.99 -4.17 17.99
C ASP A 40 4.81 -4.81 18.74
N THR A 41 3.78 -4.02 19.06
CA THR A 41 2.59 -4.46 19.81
C THR A 41 1.41 -4.89 18.92
N TRP A 42 1.56 -4.83 17.60
CA TRP A 42 0.43 -5.07 16.70
C TRP A 42 0.08 -6.55 16.62
N ARG A 43 -1.22 -6.84 16.72
CA ARG A 43 -1.74 -8.19 16.53
C ARG A 43 -1.36 -8.79 15.18
N SER A 44 -1.36 -7.97 14.12
CA SER A 44 -0.92 -8.37 12.77
C SER A 44 0.52 -8.90 12.73
N ARG A 45 1.42 -8.44 13.61
CA ARG A 45 2.80 -8.94 13.69
C ARG A 45 2.92 -10.34 14.27
N THR A 46 1.85 -10.84 14.88
CA THR A 46 1.75 -12.20 15.42
C THR A 46 0.89 -13.07 14.51
N ASP A 47 -0.35 -12.68 14.27
CA ASP A 47 -1.35 -13.54 13.61
C ASP A 47 -1.14 -13.65 12.10
N TRP A 48 -0.66 -12.58 11.44
CA TRP A 48 -0.49 -12.55 9.98
C TRP A 48 0.86 -13.09 9.50
N VAL A 49 1.72 -13.48 10.44
CA VAL A 49 3.11 -13.88 10.18
C VAL A 49 3.26 -15.37 10.49
N ASP A 50 3.99 -16.09 9.65
CA ASP A 50 4.21 -17.51 9.86
C ASP A 50 5.10 -17.75 11.08
N ASN A 51 4.67 -18.65 11.97
CA ASN A 51 5.38 -18.95 13.21
C ASN A 51 6.75 -19.63 12.98
N SER A 52 6.92 -20.33 11.86
CA SER A 52 8.16 -21.01 11.50
C SER A 52 9.12 -20.11 10.71
N ASP A 53 8.60 -19.15 9.95
CA ASP A 53 9.38 -18.18 9.21
C ASP A 53 8.73 -16.78 9.28
N PRO A 54 9.24 -15.88 10.14
CA PRO A 54 8.65 -14.55 10.31
C PRO A 54 8.79 -13.64 9.08
N THR A 55 9.50 -14.08 8.05
CA THR A 55 9.57 -13.38 6.77
C THR A 55 8.40 -13.72 5.83
N ARG A 56 7.59 -14.73 6.17
CA ARG A 56 6.45 -15.19 5.36
C ARG A 56 5.11 -14.84 5.99
N PRO A 57 4.06 -14.62 5.19
CA PRO A 57 2.71 -14.44 5.70
C PRO A 57 2.12 -15.78 6.17
N ASN A 58 1.33 -15.75 7.23
CA ASN A 58 0.52 -16.87 7.67
C ASN A 58 -0.70 -17.03 6.75
N LEU A 59 -0.51 -17.70 5.62
CA LEU A 59 -1.60 -17.93 4.65
C LEU A 59 -2.75 -18.76 5.26
N SER A 60 -2.46 -19.63 6.22
CA SER A 60 -3.47 -20.45 6.89
C SER A 60 -4.47 -19.60 7.70
N PHE A 61 -3.98 -18.56 8.37
CA PHE A 61 -4.81 -17.58 9.07
C PHE A 61 -5.79 -16.90 8.11
N PHE A 62 -5.30 -16.37 6.98
CA PHE A 62 -6.15 -15.69 6.01
C PHE A 62 -7.17 -16.65 5.36
N SER A 63 -6.75 -17.87 5.05
CA SER A 63 -7.64 -18.88 4.46
C SER A 63 -8.71 -19.40 5.41
N SER A 64 -8.57 -19.21 6.73
CA SER A 64 -9.52 -19.69 7.73
C SER A 64 -10.44 -18.59 8.23
N LEU A 65 -9.90 -17.45 8.67
CA LEU A 65 -10.70 -16.34 9.20
C LEU A 65 -11.43 -15.57 8.10
N CYS A 66 -10.79 -15.41 6.95
CA CYS A 66 -11.24 -14.50 5.89
C CYS A 66 -11.65 -15.27 4.63
N SER A 67 -11.91 -16.57 4.71
CA SER A 67 -12.06 -17.45 3.55
C SER A 67 -13.07 -16.96 2.52
N SER A 68 -14.19 -16.40 2.99
CA SER A 68 -15.31 -15.91 2.18
C SER A 68 -15.20 -14.43 1.80
N SER A 69 -14.23 -13.69 2.35
CA SER A 69 -14.01 -12.28 2.03
C SER A 69 -13.73 -12.15 0.54
N VAL A 70 -14.46 -11.25 -0.13
CA VAL A 70 -14.27 -10.96 -1.56
C VAL A 70 -13.30 -9.80 -1.67
N VAL A 71 -12.21 -10.01 -2.40
CA VAL A 71 -11.08 -9.07 -2.49
C VAL A 71 -10.72 -8.75 -3.93
N GLN A 72 -10.13 -7.58 -4.12
CA GLN A 72 -9.62 -7.10 -5.40
C GLN A 72 -8.19 -7.62 -5.61
N VAL A 73 -7.98 -8.32 -6.72
CA VAL A 73 -6.69 -8.94 -7.07
C VAL A 73 -6.24 -8.45 -8.43
N ALA A 74 -5.08 -7.82 -8.48
CA ALA A 74 -4.44 -7.35 -9.70
C ALA A 74 -3.61 -8.47 -10.35
N ASP A 75 -3.81 -8.70 -11.65
CA ASP A 75 -2.94 -9.52 -12.48
C ASP A 75 -1.77 -8.65 -12.97
N CYS A 76 -0.62 -8.79 -12.33
CA CYS A 76 0.57 -7.99 -12.58
C CYS A 76 1.19 -8.21 -13.98
N ASN A 77 0.76 -9.26 -14.70
CA ASN A 77 1.19 -9.58 -16.06
C ASN A 77 0.24 -9.01 -17.12
N LYS A 78 -0.97 -8.59 -16.74
CA LYS A 78 -1.98 -8.06 -17.67
C LYS A 78 -2.24 -6.58 -17.40
N LYS A 79 -2.05 -5.79 -18.44
CA LYS A 79 -2.34 -4.35 -18.42
C LYS A 79 -3.78 -4.08 -18.84
N GLU A 80 -4.47 -3.23 -18.11
CA GLU A 80 -5.80 -2.71 -18.44
C GLU A 80 -5.77 -1.19 -18.31
N TYR A 81 -5.90 -0.49 -19.44
CA TYR A 81 -5.70 0.96 -19.55
C TYR A 81 -4.34 1.43 -19.01
N SER A 82 -4.31 2.30 -17.99
CA SER A 82 -3.10 2.78 -17.30
C SER A 82 -2.71 1.92 -16.11
N GLU A 83 -3.51 0.90 -15.76
CA GLU A 83 -3.33 0.06 -14.57
C GLU A 83 -3.14 -1.42 -14.92
N GLN A 84 -3.11 -2.25 -13.88
CA GLN A 84 -3.17 -3.71 -13.97
C GLN A 84 -4.63 -4.14 -14.05
N LYS A 85 -4.90 -5.20 -14.81
CA LYS A 85 -6.24 -5.82 -14.83
C LYS A 85 -6.58 -6.30 -13.43
N ARG A 86 -7.76 -5.95 -12.93
CA ARG A 86 -8.26 -6.38 -11.62
C ARG A 86 -9.38 -7.40 -11.79
N VAL A 87 -9.42 -8.35 -10.88
CA VAL A 87 -10.50 -9.33 -10.76
C VAL A 87 -10.90 -9.44 -9.30
N GLU A 88 -12.18 -9.70 -9.07
CA GLU A 88 -12.66 -10.10 -7.75
C GLU A 88 -12.53 -11.61 -7.58
N MET A 89 -12.09 -12.03 -6.40
CA MET A 89 -12.11 -13.43 -5.99
C MET A 89 -12.18 -13.52 -4.47
N THR A 90 -12.48 -14.71 -3.96
CA THR A 90 -12.42 -14.94 -2.51
C THR A 90 -10.97 -14.99 -2.04
N VAL A 91 -10.72 -14.63 -0.78
CA VAL A 91 -9.38 -14.81 -0.17
C VAL A 91 -8.97 -16.29 -0.20
N ALA A 92 -9.91 -17.23 -0.03
CA ALA A 92 -9.61 -18.66 -0.15
C ALA A 92 -9.08 -19.03 -1.54
N ASP A 93 -9.68 -18.53 -2.62
CA ASP A 93 -9.21 -18.78 -3.99
C ASP A 93 -7.88 -18.09 -4.27
N PHE A 94 -7.70 -16.86 -3.76
CA PHE A 94 -6.42 -16.15 -3.87
C PHE A 94 -5.28 -16.92 -3.19
N VAL A 95 -5.48 -17.34 -1.94
CA VAL A 95 -4.49 -18.13 -1.18
C VAL A 95 -4.20 -19.46 -1.86
N ARG A 96 -5.23 -20.17 -2.35
CA ARG A 96 -5.05 -21.41 -3.10
C ARG A 96 -4.15 -21.19 -4.31
N SER A 97 -4.42 -20.14 -5.09
CA SER A 97 -3.62 -19.82 -6.28
C SER A 97 -2.16 -19.49 -5.93
N TRP A 98 -1.92 -18.80 -4.81
CA TRP A 98 -0.56 -18.50 -4.34
C TRP A 98 0.20 -19.79 -4.02
N VAL A 99 -0.41 -20.71 -3.28
CA VAL A 99 0.22 -21.99 -2.90
C VAL A 99 0.50 -22.85 -4.13
N GLU A 100 -0.45 -22.96 -5.06
CA GLU A 100 -0.29 -23.71 -6.31
C GLU A 100 0.83 -23.12 -7.19
N ASP A 101 0.87 -21.80 -7.36
CA ASP A 101 1.90 -21.09 -8.13
C ASP A 101 3.29 -21.17 -7.48
N SER A 102 3.38 -21.43 -6.17
CA SER A 102 4.67 -21.66 -5.49
C SER A 102 5.23 -23.06 -5.78
N SER A 103 4.38 -24.01 -6.17
CA SER A 103 4.74 -25.40 -6.46
C SER A 103 5.05 -25.65 -7.95
N ASN A 104 4.52 -24.79 -8.83
CA ASN A 104 4.71 -24.84 -10.29
C ASN A 104 5.51 -23.60 -10.76
N GLN A 105 5.96 -23.54 -12.02
CA GLN A 105 6.54 -22.29 -12.52
C GLN A 105 5.47 -21.18 -12.49
N PRO A 106 5.79 -19.98 -11.99
CA PRO A 106 4.78 -18.95 -11.74
C PRO A 106 4.27 -18.36 -13.06
N GLU A 107 3.16 -18.90 -13.58
CA GLU A 107 2.46 -18.33 -14.73
C GLU A 107 1.64 -17.08 -14.34
N SER A 108 1.24 -17.00 -13.06
CA SER A 108 0.37 -15.95 -12.53
C SER A 108 1.10 -15.07 -11.52
N CYS A 109 1.00 -13.75 -11.69
CA CYS A 109 1.54 -12.76 -10.75
C CYS A 109 0.38 -11.99 -10.14
N ARG A 110 -0.35 -12.64 -9.22
CA ARG A 110 -1.56 -12.09 -8.59
C ARG A 110 -1.23 -11.30 -7.34
N TYR A 111 -1.74 -10.07 -7.25
CA TYR A 111 -1.50 -9.18 -6.13
C TYR A 111 -2.81 -8.70 -5.52
N LEU A 112 -3.11 -9.12 -4.29
CA LEU A 112 -4.27 -8.63 -3.53
C LEU A 112 -3.98 -7.19 -3.10
N LYS A 113 -4.86 -6.28 -3.49
CA LYS A 113 -4.71 -4.84 -3.27
C LYS A 113 -5.99 -4.23 -2.72
N ASP A 114 -5.82 -3.14 -2.00
CA ASP A 114 -6.90 -2.25 -1.57
C ASP A 114 -7.97 -2.99 -0.73
N TRP A 115 -7.56 -4.00 0.06
CA TRP A 115 -8.48 -4.74 0.91
C TRP A 115 -8.76 -3.97 2.21
N HIS A 116 -10.02 -3.59 2.41
CA HIS A 116 -10.53 -2.88 3.59
C HIS A 116 -10.71 -3.80 4.82
N PHE A 117 -9.63 -4.48 5.23
CA PHE A 117 -9.65 -5.45 6.34
C PHE A 117 -10.19 -4.84 7.65
N VAL A 118 -9.79 -3.59 7.96
CA VAL A 118 -10.19 -2.92 9.21
C VAL A 118 -11.69 -2.67 9.23
N LYS A 119 -12.29 -2.28 8.10
CA LYS A 119 -13.73 -2.13 7.98
C LYS A 119 -14.47 -3.46 8.09
N GLU A 120 -13.94 -4.50 7.46
CA GLU A 120 -14.58 -5.82 7.41
C GLU A 120 -14.51 -6.53 8.78
N PHE A 121 -13.40 -6.39 9.50
CA PHE A 121 -13.15 -7.02 10.80
C PHE A 121 -12.83 -5.98 11.89
N PRO A 122 -13.79 -5.08 12.25
CA PRO A 122 -13.52 -3.96 13.16
C PRO A 122 -13.13 -4.41 14.57
N ASN A 123 -13.63 -5.56 15.02
CA ASN A 123 -13.33 -6.12 16.34
C ASN A 123 -12.00 -6.89 16.41
N TYR A 124 -11.34 -7.15 15.27
CA TYR A 124 -10.08 -7.88 15.25
C TYR A 124 -8.92 -7.04 15.79
N CYS A 125 -8.97 -5.72 15.56
CA CYS A 125 -7.93 -4.76 15.94
C CYS A 125 -6.53 -5.16 15.44
N ALA A 126 -6.35 -5.21 14.11
CA ALA A 126 -5.10 -5.67 13.49
C ALA A 126 -3.87 -4.85 13.87
N TYR A 127 -4.08 -3.54 14.07
CA TYR A 127 -3.06 -2.57 14.41
C TYR A 127 -3.71 -1.37 15.12
N SER A 128 -2.86 -0.53 15.72
CA SER A 128 -3.23 0.80 16.20
C SER A 128 -2.55 1.85 15.33
N THR A 129 -3.25 2.92 14.95
CA THR A 129 -2.65 4.03 14.20
C THR A 129 -1.52 4.65 15.02
N PRO A 130 -0.28 4.74 14.49
CA PRO A 130 0.81 5.41 15.19
C PRO A 130 0.50 6.87 15.50
N THR A 131 1.06 7.39 16.60
CA THR A 131 0.78 8.74 17.12
C THR A 131 0.99 9.85 16.09
N PHE A 132 2.00 9.71 15.23
CA PHE A 132 2.31 10.65 14.14
C PHE A 132 1.20 10.81 13.10
N PHE A 133 0.26 9.87 13.02
CA PHE A 133 -0.78 9.80 12.00
C PHE A 133 -2.19 9.85 12.58
N MET A 134 -2.36 10.27 13.84
CA MET A 134 -3.67 10.32 14.49
C MET A 134 -4.58 11.43 13.95
N ASP A 135 -4.02 12.47 13.32
CA ASP A 135 -4.76 13.56 12.66
C ASP A 135 -5.35 13.11 11.30
N ASP A 136 -6.01 11.97 11.28
CA ASP A 136 -6.53 11.31 10.09
C ASP A 136 -7.97 11.78 9.79
N TRP A 137 -8.09 13.01 9.28
CA TRP A 137 -9.40 13.63 9.05
C TRP A 137 -10.28 12.83 8.09
N LEU A 138 -9.69 12.13 7.11
CA LEU A 138 -10.43 11.31 6.15
C LEU A 138 -11.08 10.13 6.84
N ASN A 139 -10.32 9.33 7.58
CA ASN A 139 -10.90 8.18 8.25
C ASN A 139 -11.76 8.56 9.46
N ILE A 140 -11.43 9.65 10.19
CA ILE A 140 -12.31 10.19 11.24
C ILE A 140 -13.69 10.52 10.65
N TYR A 141 -13.74 11.14 9.47
CA TYR A 141 -14.98 11.42 8.78
C TYR A 141 -15.71 10.14 8.37
N LEU A 142 -15.04 9.18 7.72
CA LEU A 142 -15.65 7.93 7.24
C LEU A 142 -16.08 6.96 8.36
N ASP A 143 -15.41 7.03 9.52
CA ASP A 143 -15.77 6.26 10.71
C ASP A 143 -17.02 6.86 11.39
N SER A 144 -17.17 8.18 11.37
CA SER A 144 -18.31 8.90 11.98
C SER A 144 -19.52 9.00 11.04
N HIS A 145 -19.30 8.97 9.74
CA HIS A 145 -20.31 9.04 8.71
C HIS A 145 -20.22 7.77 7.90
N ALA A 146 -20.96 6.73 8.32
CA ALA A 146 -21.19 5.58 7.46
C ALA A 146 -21.78 6.15 6.17
N LEU A 147 -20.98 6.18 5.08
CA LEU A 147 -21.43 6.63 3.77
C LEU A 147 -22.80 6.02 3.56
N HIS A 148 -23.82 6.88 3.49
CA HIS A 148 -25.18 6.43 3.32
C HIS A 148 -25.12 5.47 2.14
N ARG A 149 -25.53 4.21 2.38
CA ARG A 149 -25.96 3.34 1.29
C ARG A 149 -27.23 3.99 0.75
N ASP A 150 -27.08 5.12 0.06
CA ASP A 150 -28.11 5.67 -0.77
C ASP A 150 -28.23 4.67 -1.91
N THR A 151 -29.11 3.70 -1.69
CA THR A 151 -29.62 2.78 -2.71
C THR A 151 -30.19 3.52 -3.91
N ASP A 152 -30.41 4.83 -3.79
CA ASP A 152 -31.14 5.67 -4.72
C ASP A 152 -30.22 6.50 -5.64
N ILE A 153 -28.90 6.55 -5.40
CA ILE A 153 -27.98 7.40 -6.20
C ILE A 153 -27.14 6.61 -7.22
N CYS A 154 -26.76 5.34 -6.94
CA CYS A 154 -25.99 4.53 -7.90
C CYS A 154 -26.44 3.05 -7.89
N PRO A 155 -27.21 2.59 -8.91
CA PRO A 155 -27.50 1.16 -9.10
C PRO A 155 -26.31 0.40 -9.71
N HIS A 156 -25.25 1.10 -10.11
CA HIS A 156 -24.06 0.48 -10.69
C HIS A 156 -23.14 -0.03 -9.56
N GLN A 157 -23.09 -1.35 -9.43
CA GLN A 157 -22.24 -2.14 -8.53
C GLN A 157 -20.71 -1.89 -8.64
N ASN A 158 -20.27 -0.87 -9.39
CA ASN A 158 -18.89 -0.68 -9.84
C ASN A 158 -18.24 0.65 -9.41
N GLU A 159 -18.91 1.50 -8.63
CA GLU A 159 -18.24 2.63 -8.00
C GLU A 159 -17.79 2.24 -6.60
N ALA A 160 -16.48 2.25 -6.38
CA ALA A 160 -15.84 1.97 -5.11
C ALA A 160 -16.39 2.92 -4.05
N ASN A 161 -17.41 2.46 -3.30
CA ASN A 161 -17.78 3.06 -2.03
C ASN A 161 -16.53 2.96 -1.15
N CYS A 162 -15.78 4.04 -1.04
CA CYS A 162 -14.54 4.10 -0.30
C CYS A 162 -14.88 3.95 1.20
N ALA A 163 -14.85 2.71 1.67
CA ALA A 163 -15.31 2.33 3.00
C ALA A 163 -14.42 2.90 4.13
N ASP A 164 -13.12 3.00 3.85
CA ASP A 164 -12.08 3.68 4.61
C ASP A 164 -10.84 3.89 3.70
N TYR A 165 -9.81 4.57 4.20
CA TYR A 165 -8.49 4.68 3.58
C TYR A 165 -7.46 3.80 4.32
N ARG A 166 -7.84 2.55 4.64
CA ARG A 166 -7.00 1.59 5.37
C ARG A 166 -6.92 0.28 4.60
N PHE A 167 -5.79 0.05 3.96
CA PHE A 167 -5.65 -1.02 2.98
C PHE A 167 -4.65 -2.10 3.41
N VAL A 168 -5.03 -3.35 3.19
CA VAL A 168 -4.12 -4.50 3.23
C VAL A 168 -3.69 -4.85 1.81
N TYR A 169 -2.39 -5.07 1.66
CA TYR A 169 -1.74 -5.50 0.42
C TYR A 169 -0.96 -6.79 0.66
N MET A 170 -1.19 -7.82 -0.17
CA MET A 170 -0.46 -9.09 -0.07
C MET A 170 -0.27 -9.74 -1.44
N GLY A 171 0.93 -10.26 -1.69
CA GLY A 171 1.23 -10.98 -2.93
C GLY A 171 2.61 -11.62 -2.90
N PRO A 172 2.84 -12.67 -3.72
CA PRO A 172 4.13 -13.34 -3.84
C PRO A 172 5.20 -12.43 -4.44
N LYS A 173 6.43 -12.92 -4.43
CA LYS A 173 7.56 -12.29 -5.12
C LYS A 173 7.22 -11.95 -6.57
N GLY A 174 7.65 -10.77 -7.02
CA GLY A 174 7.43 -10.26 -8.37
C GLY A 174 6.11 -9.50 -8.55
N THR A 175 5.21 -9.53 -7.55
CA THR A 175 4.04 -8.64 -7.55
C THR A 175 4.46 -7.20 -7.34
N TRP A 176 3.74 -6.26 -7.96
CA TRP A 176 4.14 -4.86 -7.94
C TRP A 176 2.96 -3.91 -8.15
N THR A 177 3.13 -2.64 -7.78
CA THR A 177 2.20 -1.54 -8.08
C THR A 177 2.85 -0.55 -9.04
N PRO A 178 2.15 -0.10 -10.10
CA PRO A 178 2.66 0.95 -10.97
C PRO A 178 2.92 2.28 -10.28
N LEU A 179 3.83 3.05 -10.87
CA LEU A 179 4.14 4.41 -10.44
C LEU A 179 2.87 5.26 -10.41
N HIS A 180 2.49 5.77 -9.25
CA HIS A 180 1.30 6.62 -9.06
C HIS A 180 1.50 7.59 -7.89
N ALA A 181 0.61 8.58 -7.79
CA ALA A 181 0.48 9.43 -6.60
C ALA A 181 -0.81 9.07 -5.86
N ASP A 182 -0.80 9.21 -4.54
CA ASP A 182 -1.98 8.91 -3.72
C ASP A 182 -3.16 9.84 -4.03
N VAL A 183 -4.37 9.30 -3.83
CA VAL A 183 -5.63 10.01 -4.04
C VAL A 183 -5.67 11.25 -3.15
N PHE A 184 -6.26 12.34 -3.66
CA PHE A 184 -6.30 13.65 -3.00
C PHE A 184 -4.94 14.27 -2.67
N ARG A 185 -3.83 13.67 -3.11
CA ARG A 185 -2.47 14.05 -2.67
C ARG A 185 -2.37 14.01 -1.14
N SER A 186 -3.08 13.07 -0.52
CA SER A 186 -2.96 12.82 0.92
C SER A 186 -1.52 12.43 1.27
N TYR A 187 -1.18 12.48 2.54
CA TYR A 187 -0.03 11.76 3.06
C TYR A 187 -0.39 10.29 3.26
N SER A 188 0.60 9.40 3.18
CA SER A 188 0.41 7.98 3.43
C SER A 188 1.50 7.40 4.31
N TRP A 189 1.17 6.33 5.00
CA TRP A 189 2.12 5.53 5.74
C TRP A 189 1.89 4.05 5.42
N SER A 190 2.97 3.28 5.33
CA SER A 190 2.93 1.86 5.00
C SER A 190 3.76 1.09 6.02
N ALA A 191 3.11 0.15 6.71
CA ALA A 191 3.77 -0.75 7.64
C ALA A 191 4.00 -2.11 7.00
N ASN A 192 5.26 -2.53 6.92
CA ASN A 192 5.61 -3.82 6.35
C ASN A 192 5.57 -4.90 7.45
N VAL A 193 4.49 -5.70 7.46
CA VAL A 193 4.28 -6.73 8.50
C VAL A 193 5.24 -7.90 8.36
N CYS A 194 5.41 -8.43 7.14
CA CYS A 194 6.37 -9.48 6.80
C CYS A 194 6.86 -9.32 5.35
N GLY A 195 7.90 -10.08 4.97
CA GLY A 195 8.51 -10.03 3.65
C GLY A 195 9.34 -8.78 3.38
N LYS A 196 9.63 -8.52 2.10
CA LYS A 196 10.42 -7.36 1.65
C LYS A 196 9.77 -6.66 0.47
N LYS A 197 9.71 -5.34 0.55
CA LYS A 197 9.23 -4.46 -0.51
C LYS A 197 10.37 -3.56 -1.00
N HIS A 198 10.45 -3.38 -2.31
CA HIS A 198 11.33 -2.40 -2.95
C HIS A 198 10.51 -1.21 -3.41
N TRP A 199 10.87 -0.02 -2.93
CA TRP A 199 10.16 1.18 -3.32
C TRP A 199 11.02 2.07 -4.20
N LEU A 200 10.45 2.40 -5.36
CA LEU A 200 10.99 3.37 -6.30
C LEU A 200 10.19 4.64 -6.26
N LEU A 201 10.93 5.74 -6.20
CA LEU A 201 10.45 6.89 -5.48
C LEU A 201 11.17 8.13 -6.05
N LEU A 202 10.37 9.00 -6.65
CA LEU A 202 10.67 10.16 -7.46
C LEU A 202 10.60 11.47 -6.65
N PRO A 203 11.70 12.24 -6.56
CA PRO A 203 11.73 13.47 -5.78
C PRO A 203 10.90 14.60 -6.42
N PRO A 204 10.47 15.61 -5.62
CA PRO A 204 9.77 16.82 -6.06
C PRO A 204 10.31 17.50 -7.32
N SER A 205 11.64 17.64 -7.36
CA SER A 205 12.35 18.29 -8.45
C SER A 205 12.20 17.55 -9.79
N GLN A 206 11.97 16.24 -9.74
CA GLN A 206 11.81 15.37 -10.90
C GLN A 206 10.34 15.08 -11.24
N SER A 207 9.39 15.73 -10.56
CA SER A 207 7.96 15.50 -10.74
C SER A 207 7.44 15.84 -12.14
N HIS A 208 8.15 16.71 -12.88
CA HIS A 208 7.90 16.98 -14.31
C HIS A 208 8.07 15.74 -15.22
N LEU A 209 8.82 14.73 -14.78
CA LEU A 209 8.98 13.45 -15.50
C LEU A 209 7.69 12.62 -15.49
N LEU A 210 6.75 12.91 -14.59
CA LEU A 210 5.43 12.28 -14.57
C LEU A 210 4.51 12.81 -15.69
N LEU A 211 4.79 14.02 -16.20
CA LEU A 211 3.92 14.75 -17.13
C LEU A 211 4.25 14.49 -18.61
N HIS A 212 5.43 13.94 -18.92
CA HIS A 212 5.85 13.69 -20.30
C HIS A 212 5.80 12.20 -20.65
N ARG A 213 5.20 11.94 -21.81
CA ARG A 213 4.98 10.66 -22.52
C ARG A 213 6.27 9.86 -22.85
N CYS A 214 7.39 10.18 -22.21
CA CYS A 214 8.73 9.70 -22.50
C CYS A 214 9.23 8.77 -21.39
N MET A 215 8.57 7.64 -21.22
CA MET A 215 9.19 6.47 -20.59
C MET A 215 9.07 5.30 -21.57
N SER A 216 10.16 5.04 -22.32
CA SER A 216 10.39 3.79 -23.04
C SER A 216 10.88 2.66 -22.11
N TRP A 217 11.02 2.94 -20.81
CA TRP A 217 11.26 1.95 -19.78
C TRP A 217 9.92 1.42 -19.28
N ARG A 218 9.71 0.11 -19.46
CA ARG A 218 8.65 -0.84 -19.04
C ARG A 218 7.30 -0.43 -18.41
N ARG A 219 6.95 0.81 -18.08
CA ARG A 219 5.59 1.20 -17.66
C ARG A 219 5.34 2.71 -17.88
N ARG A 220 4.48 3.03 -18.85
CA ARG A 220 3.92 4.38 -19.08
C ARG A 220 2.89 4.70 -17.99
N CYS A 221 2.99 5.87 -17.38
CA CYS A 221 1.92 6.47 -16.58
C CYS A 221 1.34 7.70 -17.30
N CYS A 222 0.03 7.92 -17.19
CA CYS A 222 -0.64 9.12 -17.66
C CYS A 222 -0.87 10.00 -16.44
N VAL A 223 -0.19 11.16 -16.33
CA VAL A 223 -0.53 12.18 -15.34
C VAL A 223 -1.13 13.38 -16.06
N CYS A 224 -2.25 13.87 -15.50
CA CYS A 224 -2.98 15.06 -15.92
C CYS A 224 -2.02 16.25 -16.15
N ARG A 225 -2.17 16.91 -17.32
CA ARG A 225 -1.45 18.14 -17.65
C ARG A 225 -1.89 19.27 -16.71
N ASP A 226 -0.93 20.12 -16.37
CA ASP A 226 -1.03 21.27 -15.46
C ASP A 226 -1.29 20.93 -14.00
N LEU A 227 -0.24 20.85 -13.17
CA LEU A 227 -0.30 21.28 -11.77
C LEU A 227 1.11 21.32 -11.16
N LYS A 228 1.45 22.43 -10.51
CA LYS A 228 2.58 22.53 -9.57
C LYS A 228 2.42 21.43 -8.52
N LEU A 229 3.32 20.45 -8.51
CA LEU A 229 3.29 19.31 -7.60
C LEU A 229 3.72 19.77 -6.19
N ARG A 230 2.77 19.75 -5.24
CA ARG A 230 3.04 19.64 -3.81
C ARG A 230 2.85 18.17 -3.44
N LEU A 231 3.80 17.64 -2.69
CA LEU A 231 4.19 16.24 -2.64
C LEU A 231 3.62 15.46 -1.43
N LEU A 232 3.81 14.15 -1.46
CA LEU A 232 3.29 13.05 -0.64
C LEU A 232 4.31 12.59 0.43
N LEU A 233 4.19 12.98 1.71
CA LEU A 233 4.91 12.29 2.79
C LEU A 233 4.50 10.81 2.81
N LEU A 234 5.45 9.93 2.49
CA LEU A 234 5.29 8.49 2.59
C LEU A 234 6.20 7.99 3.71
N VAL A 235 5.60 7.54 4.81
CA VAL A 235 6.33 7.06 5.98
C VAL A 235 6.31 5.55 6.02
N PHE A 236 7.48 4.93 6.04
CA PHE A 236 7.60 3.49 6.17
C PHE A 236 7.70 3.12 7.64
N VAL A 237 6.95 2.11 8.07
CA VAL A 237 7.21 1.45 9.35
C VAL A 237 7.87 0.09 9.05
N GLU A 238 9.20 0.08 9.20
CA GLU A 238 10.22 -0.98 9.05
C GLU A 238 10.61 -1.64 7.69
N ASN A 239 11.94 -1.80 7.55
CA ASN A 239 12.79 -2.48 6.55
C ASN A 239 12.63 -2.12 5.05
N GLY A 240 13.19 -0.96 4.68
CA GLY A 240 13.78 -0.71 3.35
C GLY A 240 13.09 0.33 2.45
N SER A 241 13.73 1.50 2.33
CA SER A 241 13.92 2.47 1.21
C SER A 241 12.85 2.65 0.09
N SER A 242 12.52 3.83 -0.48
CA SER A 242 12.71 5.26 -0.09
C SER A 242 12.10 6.36 -1.05
N GLY A 243 11.05 7.19 -0.70
CA GLY A 243 10.45 8.48 -1.25
C GLY A 243 9.60 8.84 -2.56
N GLN A 244 8.25 8.85 -2.55
CA GLN A 244 7.25 9.56 -3.44
C GLN A 244 7.02 9.29 -4.96
N ALA A 245 5.78 9.30 -5.44
CA ALA A 245 5.34 8.62 -6.68
C ALA A 245 5.90 7.20 -6.71
N PHE A 246 5.10 6.24 -6.26
CA PHE A 246 5.66 4.98 -5.84
C PHE A 246 5.33 3.84 -6.77
N SER A 247 6.38 3.12 -7.16
CA SER A 247 6.25 1.73 -7.55
C SER A 247 6.79 0.91 -6.39
N CYS A 248 5.99 -0.04 -5.91
CA CYS A 248 6.42 -1.03 -4.94
C CYS A 248 6.53 -2.37 -5.66
N GLU A 249 7.60 -3.14 -5.42
CA GLU A 249 7.73 -4.53 -5.86
C GLU A 249 7.98 -5.44 -4.64
N CYS A 250 7.25 -6.55 -4.56
CA CYS A 250 7.50 -7.59 -3.57
C CYS A 250 8.74 -8.38 -3.99
N LEU A 251 9.82 -8.25 -3.23
CA LEU A 251 11.12 -8.82 -3.61
C LEU A 251 11.31 -10.26 -3.17
N ASN A 252 10.69 -10.69 -2.07
CA ASN A 252 10.86 -12.02 -1.49
C ASN A 252 9.59 -12.49 -0.80
N PHE A 253 9.16 -13.71 -1.17
CA PHE A 253 8.28 -14.65 -0.48
C PHE A 253 8.55 -16.04 -1.07
#